data_AF-A0A9R0TJ21-F1
#
_entry.id   AF-A0A9R0TJ21-F1
#
_cell.length_a   1.000
_cell.length_b   1.000
_cell.length_c   1.000
_cell.angle_alpha   90.00
_cell.angle_beta   90.00
_cell.angle_gamma   90.00
#
_symmetry.space_group_name_H-M   'P 1'
#
loop_
_entity.id
_entity.type
_entity.pdbx_description
1 polymer ?
#
loop_
_entity_poly.entity_id
_entity_poly.type
_entity_poly.pdbx_seq_one_letter_code
_entity_poly.pdbx_strand_id
1 'polypeptide(L)'
;MQCYAEKQALGEVSQELLDTQVNPAVWEISGHIVLKRRDDYEEASEASAWRLLAEVSLSEARFEEVKAYIFDAACLVQSQAEEETDEAIYAPVLVGPSAVGEGCLVIP
;
A
#
# COMPACT_ATOMS: atom_id res chain seq x y z
N MET A 1 3.33 2.23 4.74
CA MET A 1 4.48 2.26 5.69
C MET A 1 4.80 3.66 6.21
N GLN A 2 5.01 4.65 5.33
CA GLN A 2 5.38 6.03 5.75
C GLN A 2 4.27 6.74 6.56
N CYS A 3 3.01 6.67 6.13
CA CYS A 3 1.87 7.28 6.84
C CYS A 3 1.79 6.83 8.32
N TYR A 4 1.88 5.53 8.59
CA TYR A 4 1.87 5.02 9.97
C TYR A 4 3.05 5.54 10.80
N ALA A 5 4.26 5.55 10.22
CA ALA A 5 5.45 6.04 10.93
C ALA A 5 5.35 7.55 11.25
N GLU A 6 4.81 8.35 10.32
CA GLU A 6 4.57 9.78 10.51
C GLU A 6 3.52 10.03 11.59
N LYS A 7 2.34 9.39 11.50
CA LYS A 7 1.28 9.49 12.51
C LYS A 7 1.79 9.04 13.88
N GLN A 8 2.60 7.98 13.94
CA GLN A 8 3.18 7.49 15.19
C GLN A 8 4.17 8.51 15.78
N ALA A 9 5.02 9.13 14.95
CA ALA A 9 5.94 10.17 15.39
C ALA A 9 5.22 11.44 15.88
N LEU A 10 4.07 11.75 15.30
CA LEU A 10 3.19 12.85 15.70
C LEU A 10 2.29 12.52 16.91
N GLY A 11 2.25 11.25 17.35
CA GLY A 11 1.38 10.81 18.44
C GLY A 11 -0.11 10.76 18.07
N GLU A 12 -0.42 10.70 16.78
CA GLU A 12 -1.80 10.66 16.24
C GLU A 12 -2.36 9.23 16.16
N VAL A 13 -1.54 8.22 16.45
CA VAL A 13 -1.97 6.82 16.48
C VAL A 13 -2.67 6.52 17.79
N SER A 14 -3.86 5.93 17.71
CA SER A 14 -4.61 5.49 18.89
C SER A 14 -3.83 4.50 19.76
N GLN A 15 -4.00 4.59 21.08
CA GLN A 15 -3.33 3.70 22.04
C GLN A 15 -3.66 2.23 21.77
N GLU A 16 -4.91 1.94 21.41
CA GLU A 16 -5.36 0.60 21.03
C GLU A 16 -4.49 0.01 19.90
N LEU A 17 -4.20 0.81 18.87
CA LEU A 17 -3.38 0.38 17.74
C LEU A 17 -1.90 0.24 18.12
N LEU A 18 -1.37 1.12 18.99
CA LEU A 18 -0.01 0.98 19.53
C LEU A 18 0.17 -0.32 20.34
N ASP A 19 -0.86 -0.69 21.11
CA ASP A 19 -0.85 -1.89 21.96
C ASP A 19 -0.84 -3.19 21.17
N THR A 20 -1.27 -3.18 19.89
CA THR A 20 -1.16 -4.34 18.99
C THR A 20 0.30 -4.71 18.70
N GLN A 21 1.23 -3.77 18.86
CA GLN A 21 2.67 -3.92 18.61
C GLN A 21 3.02 -4.40 17.19
N VAL A 22 2.12 -4.20 16.24
CA VAL A 22 2.29 -4.53 14.83
C VAL A 22 2.11 -3.28 14.00
N ASN A 23 2.81 -3.20 12.87
CA ASN A 23 2.65 -2.11 11.92
C ASN A 23 1.60 -2.53 10.87
N PRO A 24 0.38 -1.97 10.91
CA PRO A 24 -0.70 -2.43 10.01
C PRO A 24 -0.39 -2.14 8.54
N ALA A 25 0.48 -1.17 8.26
CA ALA A 25 0.88 -0.86 6.89
C ALA A 25 1.80 -1.92 6.27
N VAL A 26 2.29 -2.91 7.04
CA VAL A 26 2.98 -4.09 6.50
C VAL A 26 1.99 -5.15 6.01
N TRP A 27 0.76 -5.14 6.53
CA TRP A 27 -0.29 -6.08 6.14
C TRP A 27 -0.75 -5.83 4.72
N GLU A 28 -0.98 -4.55 4.38
CA GLU A 28 -1.39 -4.11 3.05
C GLU A 28 -0.46 -4.61 1.94
N ILE A 29 0.86 -4.51 2.15
CA ILE A 29 1.86 -4.88 1.14
C ILE A 29 2.01 -6.40 1.03
N SER A 30 1.86 -7.13 2.14
CA SER A 30 2.06 -8.58 2.17
C SER A 30 0.81 -9.41 1.84
N GLY A 31 -0.37 -8.79 1.90
CA GLY A 31 -1.65 -9.48 1.81
C GLY A 31 -1.97 -10.39 3.01
N HIS A 32 -1.17 -10.31 4.08
CA HIS A 32 -1.32 -11.13 5.29
C HIS A 32 -1.50 -10.22 6.52
N ILE A 33 -2.46 -10.56 7.37
CA ILE A 33 -2.67 -9.88 8.65
C ILE A 33 -1.91 -10.64 9.75
N VAL A 34 -1.05 -9.94 10.47
CA VAL A 34 -0.23 -10.50 11.57
C VAL A 34 -0.72 -9.97 12.90
N LEU A 35 -1.24 -10.86 13.75
CA LEU A 35 -1.80 -10.52 15.07
C LEU A 35 -0.91 -11.12 16.15
N LYS A 36 -0.38 -10.26 17.04
CA LYS A 36 0.60 -10.68 18.04
C LYS A 36 -0.04 -11.11 19.36
N ARG A 37 -1.10 -10.42 19.79
CA ARG A 37 -1.82 -10.76 21.01
C ARG A 37 -2.89 -11.80 20.70
N ARG A 38 -3.18 -12.64 21.70
CA ARG A 38 -4.26 -13.61 21.62
C ARG A 38 -5.60 -12.91 21.41
N ASP A 39 -5.89 -11.87 22.19
CA ASP A 39 -7.17 -11.17 22.13
C ASP A 39 -7.42 -10.59 20.72
N ASP A 40 -6.40 -9.93 20.14
CA ASP A 40 -6.47 -9.39 18.78
C ASP A 40 -6.79 -10.49 17.74
N TYR A 41 -6.31 -11.72 17.95
CA TYR A 41 -6.60 -12.88 17.10
C TYR A 41 -8.01 -13.43 17.30
N GLU A 42 -8.46 -13.58 18.54
CA GLU A 42 -9.80 -14.11 18.84
C GLU A 42 -10.91 -13.13 18.43
N GLU A 43 -10.64 -11.81 18.50
CA GLU A 43 -11.57 -10.74 18.11
C GLU A 43 -11.41 -10.31 16.64
N ALA A 44 -10.53 -10.97 15.89
CA ALA A 44 -10.26 -10.65 14.50
C ALA A 44 -11.54 -10.78 13.66
N SER A 45 -11.86 -9.72 12.91
CA SER A 45 -12.99 -9.67 12.00
C SER A 45 -12.64 -8.82 10.79
N GLU A 46 -13.43 -8.94 9.73
CA GLU A 46 -13.28 -8.05 8.58
C GLU A 46 -13.42 -6.58 9.00
N ALA A 47 -14.42 -6.25 9.84
CA ALA A 47 -14.63 -4.90 10.32
C ALA A 47 -13.41 -4.34 11.08
N SER A 48 -12.76 -5.16 11.92
CA SER A 48 -11.56 -4.72 12.64
C SER A 48 -10.37 -4.55 11.69
N ALA A 49 -10.20 -5.43 10.70
CA ALA A 49 -9.18 -5.28 9.66
C ALA A 49 -9.35 -3.99 8.85
N TRP A 50 -10.57 -3.71 8.36
CA TRP A 50 -10.88 -2.49 7.61
C TRP A 50 -10.60 -1.23 8.42
N ARG A 51 -11.02 -1.22 9.69
CA ARG A 51 -10.75 -0.11 10.61
C ARG A 51 -9.25 0.13 10.78
N LEU A 52 -8.47 -0.92 11.04
CA LEU A 52 -7.02 -0.82 11.25
C LEU A 52 -6.29 -0.33 10.00
N LEU A 53 -6.68 -0.80 8.81
CA LEU A 53 -6.13 -0.34 7.54
C LEU A 53 -6.47 1.13 7.28
N ALA A 54 -7.73 1.54 7.48
CA ALA A 54 -8.15 2.93 7.29
C ALA A 54 -7.40 3.91 8.21
N GLU A 55 -7.14 3.53 9.46
CA GLU A 55 -6.40 4.35 10.42
C GLU A 55 -4.99 4.70 9.93
N VAL A 56 -4.35 3.78 9.20
CA VAL A 56 -2.96 3.93 8.70
C VAL A 56 -2.87 4.34 7.23
N SER A 57 -4.01 4.48 6.56
CA SER A 57 -4.10 4.95 5.18
C SER A 57 -3.96 6.46 5.08
N LEU A 58 -3.61 6.92 3.86
CA LEU A 58 -3.69 8.32 3.50
C LEU A 58 -5.17 8.75 3.43
N SER A 59 -5.44 10.03 3.71
CA SER A 59 -6.74 10.61 3.35
C SER A 59 -6.85 10.71 1.82
N GLU A 60 -8.08 10.73 1.31
CA GLU A 60 -8.37 10.87 -0.11
C GLU A 60 -7.67 12.09 -0.73
N ALA A 61 -7.76 13.26 -0.08
CA ALA A 61 -7.10 14.47 -0.55
C ALA A 61 -5.56 14.31 -0.67
N ARG A 62 -4.92 13.65 0.30
CA ARG A 62 -3.47 13.38 0.26
C ARG A 62 -3.12 12.34 -0.80
N PHE A 63 -3.99 11.36 -1.02
CA PHE A 63 -3.82 10.37 -2.08
C PHE A 63 -3.88 11.02 -3.47
N GLU A 64 -4.85 11.91 -3.72
CA GLU A 64 -4.95 12.67 -4.97
C GLU A 64 -3.71 13.54 -5.22
N GLU A 65 -3.22 14.22 -4.19
CA GLU A 65 -2.00 15.02 -4.27
C GLU A 65 -0.77 14.17 -4.65
N VAL A 66 -0.58 13.02 -3.98
CA VAL A 66 0.52 12.10 -4.30
C VAL A 66 0.38 11.53 -5.72
N LYS A 67 -0.83 11.17 -6.16
CA LYS A 67 -1.09 10.75 -7.55
C LYS A 67 -0.68 11.83 -8.53
N ALA A 68 -1.08 13.08 -8.31
CA ALA A 68 -0.72 14.20 -9.18
C ALA A 68 0.80 14.37 -9.29
N TYR A 69 1.53 14.30 -8.17
CA TYR A 69 3.00 14.36 -8.18
C TYR A 69 3.64 13.22 -8.97
N ILE A 70 3.13 12.00 -8.82
CA ILE A 70 3.65 10.84 -9.55
C ILE A 70 3.40 11.01 -11.05
N PHE A 71 2.21 11.44 -11.46
CA PHE A 71 1.89 11.65 -12.87
C PHE A 71 2.72 12.77 -13.49
N ASP A 72 2.90 13.89 -12.78
CA ASP A 72 3.75 15.00 -13.21
C ASP A 72 5.21 14.55 -13.38
N ALA A 73 5.76 13.87 -12.37
CA ALA A 73 7.12 13.34 -12.41
C ALA A 73 7.33 12.28 -13.51
N ALA A 74 6.31 11.49 -13.82
CA ALA A 74 6.33 10.50 -14.89
C ALA A 74 6.12 11.10 -16.29
N CYS A 75 5.91 12.42 -16.42
CA CYS A 75 5.46 13.09 -17.66
C CYS A 75 4.17 12.47 -18.25
N LEU A 76 3.36 11.81 -17.41
CA LEU A 76 2.10 11.18 -17.79
C LEU A 76 0.97 12.19 -17.59
N VAL A 77 0.92 13.24 -18.42
CA VAL A 77 -0.19 14.19 -18.39
C VAL A 77 -1.40 13.53 -19.05
N GLN A 78 -2.29 12.94 -18.26
CA GLN A 78 -3.59 12.48 -18.75
C GLN A 78 -4.54 13.67 -18.87
N SER A 79 -5.04 13.93 -20.09
CA SER A 79 -6.21 14.76 -20.33
C SER A 79 -7.42 14.09 -19.71
N GLN A 80 -8.03 14.71 -18.70
CA GLN A 80 -9.28 14.23 -18.09
C GLN A 80 -10.37 14.07 -19.15
N ALA A 81 -10.91 12.86 -19.27
CA ALA A 81 -12.26 12.63 -19.75
C ALA A 81 -12.92 11.73 -18.70
N GLU A 82 -14.05 12.21 -18.17
CA GLU A 82 -14.85 11.54 -17.14
C GLU A 82 -15.49 10.23 -17.65
N GLU A 83 -15.87 9.41 -16.68
CA GLU A 83 -16.11 7.97 -16.64
C GLU A 83 -17.17 7.40 -17.61
N GLU A 84 -16.98 6.14 -18.03
CA GLU A 84 -18.10 5.22 -18.27
C GLU A 84 -17.68 3.77 -17.95
N THR A 85 -18.46 3.13 -17.09
CA THR A 85 -18.43 1.69 -16.75
C THR A 85 -18.43 0.80 -17.99
N ASP A 86 -17.44 -0.09 -18.13
CA ASP A 86 -17.67 -1.45 -18.66
C ASP A 86 -16.58 -2.44 -18.23
N GLU A 87 -17.03 -3.64 -17.88
CA GLU A 87 -16.28 -4.79 -17.41
C GLU A 87 -15.50 -5.41 -18.56
N ALA A 88 -14.27 -4.96 -18.86
CA ALA A 88 -13.44 -5.68 -19.82
C ALA A 88 -11.92 -5.36 -19.78
N ILE A 89 -11.15 -6.43 -19.52
CA ILE A 89 -9.81 -6.73 -20.06
C ILE A 89 -8.58 -6.15 -19.33
N TYR A 90 -7.97 -7.01 -18.52
CA TYR A 90 -6.53 -7.02 -18.24
C TYR A 90 -5.74 -7.01 -19.57
N ALA A 91 -5.17 -5.86 -19.95
CA ALA A 91 -4.15 -5.82 -21.00
C ALA A 91 -2.76 -6.02 -20.35
N PRO A 92 -1.94 -6.99 -20.80
CA PRO A 92 -0.61 -7.16 -20.24
C PRO A 92 0.28 -6.01 -20.72
N VAL A 93 0.99 -5.39 -19.79
CA VAL A 93 2.07 -4.45 -20.09
C VAL A 93 3.16 -5.21 -20.84
N LEU A 94 3.43 -4.80 -22.08
CA LEU A 94 4.56 -5.30 -22.86
C LEU A 94 5.87 -4.77 -22.24
N VAL A 95 6.48 -5.57 -21.38
CA VAL A 95 7.86 -5.33 -20.93
C VAL A 95 8.78 -5.71 -22.10
N GLY A 96 9.36 -4.70 -22.75
CA GLY A 96 10.40 -4.90 -23.75
C GLY A 96 11.59 -5.66 -23.15
N PRO A 97 12.31 -6.49 -23.94
CA PRO A 97 13.40 -7.29 -23.41
C PRO A 97 14.53 -6.39 -22.90
N SER A 98 14.72 -6.37 -21.58
CA SER A 98 15.93 -5.82 -20.97
C SER A 98 17.10 -6.75 -21.31
N ALA A 99 18.15 -6.19 -21.94
CA ALA A 99 19.35 -6.92 -22.30
C ALA A 99 20.07 -7.39 -21.02
N VAL A 100 19.84 -8.64 -20.63
CA VAL A 100 20.62 -9.32 -19.60
C VAL A 100 21.98 -9.65 -20.22
N GLY A 101 23.01 -8.89 -19.85
CA GLY A 101 24.39 -9.25 -20.12
C GLY A 101 24.76 -10.53 -19.37
N GLU A 102 25.18 -11.55 -20.12
CA GLU A 102 25.73 -12.80 -19.61
C GLU A 102 26.93 -12.56 -18.69
N GLY A 103 26.91 -13.17 -17.50
CA GLY A 103 28.04 -13.09 -16.58
C GLY A 103 27.83 -13.85 -15.27
N CYS A 104 27.43 -15.13 -15.33
CA CYS A 104 27.46 -16.00 -14.15
C CYS A 104 28.81 -16.72 -14.09
N LEU A 105 29.75 -16.20 -13.29
CA LEU A 105 30.95 -16.95 -12.91
C LEU A 105 30.62 -17.78 -11.66
N VAL A 106 30.57 -19.10 -11.82
CA VAL A 106 30.56 -20.06 -10.71
C VAL A 106 32.01 -20.20 -10.24
N ILE A 107 32.28 -19.81 -8.99
CA ILE A 107 33.58 -20.03 -8.34
C ILE A 107 33.52 -21.37 -7.60
N PRO A 108 34.54 -22.25 -7.72
CA PRO A 108 34.59 -23.56 -7.05
C PRO A 108 34.80 -23.48 -5.54
#